data_AF-A0AA96I7B1-F1
#
_entry.id   AF-A0AA96I7B1-F1
#
_cell.length_a   1.000
_cell.length_b   1.000
_cell.length_c   1.000
_cell.angle_alpha   90.00
_cell.angle_beta   90.00
_cell.angle_gamma   90.00
#
_symmetry.space_group_name_H-M   'P 1'
#
loop_
_entity.id
_entity.type
_entity.pdbx_description
1 polymer ?
#
loop_
_entity_poly.entity_id
_entity_poly.type
_entity_poly.pdbx_seq_one_letter_code
_entity_poly.pdbx_strand_id
1 'polypeptide(L)'
;MKAYTLKEHKNTGEYHIFVGTFLPNDDEYPCNSNYNSDCKEMTKDDSKRNIFACKNENEARKLCAEYGRKVCANCIRELYKTI
;
A
#
# COMPACT_ATOMS: atom_id res chain seq x y z
N MET A 1 -6.65 -6.34 -12.12
CA MET A 1 -5.80 -6.90 -11.06
C MET A 1 -5.55 -5.82 -10.01
N LYS A 2 -5.59 -6.16 -8.71
CA LYS A 2 -5.30 -5.20 -7.64
C LYS A 2 -3.81 -4.86 -7.60
N ALA A 3 -3.50 -3.60 -7.39
CA ALA A 3 -2.15 -3.09 -7.14
C ALA A 3 -2.07 -2.58 -5.70
N TYR A 4 -0.96 -2.86 -5.05
CA TYR A 4 -0.70 -2.50 -3.66
C TYR A 4 0.49 -1.54 -3.61
N THR A 5 0.33 -0.45 -2.87
CA THR A 5 1.34 0.58 -2.64
C THR A 5 1.48 0.79 -1.14
N LEU A 6 2.70 0.75 -0.62
CA LEU A 6 2.97 1.02 0.80
C LEU A 6 3.51 2.43 0.94
N LYS A 7 2.89 3.24 1.80
CA LYS A 7 3.23 4.66 2.00
C LYS A 7 3.61 4.94 3.45
N GLU A 8 4.61 5.79 3.65
CA GLU A 8 5.02 6.28 4.98
C GLU A 8 4.17 7.48 5.38
N HIS A 9 3.56 7.43 6.56
CA HIS A 9 2.83 8.54 7.17
C HIS A 9 3.81 9.61 7.67
N LYS A 10 3.59 10.87 7.26
CA LYS A 10 4.55 11.97 7.48
C LYS A 10 4.77 12.34 8.95
N ASN A 11 3.76 12.15 9.81
CA ASN A 11 3.84 12.53 11.22
C ASN A 11 4.23 11.38 12.16
N THR A 12 3.87 10.14 11.82
CA THR A 12 4.03 8.97 12.72
C THR A 12 5.14 8.03 12.25
N GLY A 13 5.53 8.10 10.97
CA GLY A 13 6.48 7.16 10.36
C GLY A 13 5.92 5.75 10.16
N GLU A 14 4.65 5.52 10.49
CA GLU A 14 3.95 4.25 10.26
C GLU A 14 3.68 4.05 8.76
N TYR A 15 3.74 2.79 8.31
CA TYR A 15 3.54 2.45 6.91
C TYR A 15 2.13 1.89 6.69
N HIS A 16 1.38 2.51 5.77
CA HIS A 16 0.01 2.08 5.44
C HIS A 16 -0.09 1.59 3.99
N ILE A 17 -0.93 0.58 3.78
CA ILE A 17 -1.19 -0.02 2.47
C ILE A 17 -2.29 0.77 1.78
N PHE A 18 -2.09 1.08 0.51
CA PHE A 18 -3.05 1.69 -0.39
C PHE A 18 -3.32 0.74 -1.54
N VAL A 19 -4.59 0.42 -1.75
CA VAL A 19 -5.04 -0.48 -2.81
C VAL A 19 -5.49 0.34 -4.00
N GLY A 20 -5.17 -0.13 -5.21
CA GLY A 20 -5.69 0.37 -6.47
C GLY A 20 -5.69 -0.73 -7.51
N THR A 21 -5.53 -0.37 -8.78
CA THR A 21 -5.52 -1.28 -9.92
C THR A 21 -4.29 -1.08 -10.78
N PHE A 22 -3.77 -2.16 -11.33
CA PHE A 22 -2.82 -2.11 -12.44
C PHE A 22 -3.49 -1.54 -13.69
N LEU A 23 -2.74 -0.75 -14.45
CA LEU A 23 -3.17 -0.10 -15.68
C LEU A 23 -2.24 -0.58 -16.82
N PRO A 24 -2.47 -1.78 -17.39
CA PRO A 24 -1.54 -2.42 -18.33
C PRO A 24 -1.41 -1.71 -19.68
N ASN A 25 -2.29 -0.75 -19.98
CA ASN A 25 -2.28 0.04 -21.21
C ASN A 25 -1.78 1.48 -20.96
N ASP A 26 -1.25 1.76 -19.77
CA ASP A 26 -0.74 3.07 -19.38
C ASP A 26 0.75 2.92 -19.02
N ASP A 27 1.61 3.22 -20.00
CA ASP A 27 3.06 3.13 -19.84
C ASP A 27 3.62 4.20 -18.88
N GLU A 28 2.88 5.30 -18.67
CA GLU A 28 3.30 6.40 -17.79
C GLU A 28 2.88 6.12 -16.33
N TYR A 29 1.70 5.54 -16.14
CA TYR A 29 1.13 5.22 -14.83
C TYR A 29 0.73 3.74 -14.74
N PRO A 30 1.69 2.82 -14.49
CA PRO A 30 1.45 1.37 -14.53
C PRO A 30 0.45 0.89 -13.46
N CYS A 31 0.17 1.71 -12.45
CA CYS A 31 -0.91 1.48 -11.51
C CYS A 31 -1.45 2.77 -10.90
N ASN A 32 -2.66 2.69 -10.34
CA ASN A 32 -3.21 3.71 -9.47
C ASN A 32 -3.30 3.23 -8.01
N SER A 33 -3.70 4.13 -7.12
CA SER A 33 -4.02 3.84 -5.72
C SER A 33 -5.19 4.70 -5.25
N ASN A 34 -6.00 4.18 -4.34
CA ASN A 34 -7.10 4.92 -3.70
C ASN A 34 -6.57 6.10 -2.86
N TYR A 35 -7.42 7.09 -2.61
CA TYR A 35 -7.07 8.26 -1.79
C TYR A 35 -6.81 7.93 -0.31
N ASN A 36 -7.52 6.93 0.22
CA ASN A 36 -7.35 6.45 1.59
C ASN A 36 -6.57 5.13 1.60
N SER A 37 -5.86 4.89 2.70
CA SER A 37 -5.29 3.58 3.01
C SER A 37 -6.39 2.53 3.17
N ASP A 38 -6.00 1.27 3.09
CA ASP A 38 -6.90 0.13 3.21
C ASP A 38 -7.57 0.08 4.60
N CYS A 39 -6.84 0.49 5.65
CA CYS A 39 -7.40 0.65 6.99
C CYS A 39 -8.15 1.98 7.22
N LYS A 40 -8.13 2.91 6.25
CA LYS A 40 -8.73 4.26 6.31
C LYS A 40 -8.14 5.20 7.37
N GLU A 41 -7.02 4.84 7.99
CA GLU A 41 -6.34 5.65 9.02
C GLU A 41 -5.32 6.63 8.44
N MET A 42 -5.11 6.61 7.11
CA MET A 42 -4.15 7.50 6.43
C MET A 42 -4.68 7.91 5.06
N THR A 43 -4.57 9.19 4.72
CA THR A 43 -4.85 9.70 3.37
C THR A 43 -3.56 9.83 2.55
N LYS A 44 -3.67 10.04 1.23
CA LYS A 44 -2.50 10.33 0.38
C LYS A 44 -1.79 11.63 0.80
N ASP A 45 -2.52 12.63 1.27
CA ASP A 45 -1.96 13.92 1.69
C ASP A 45 -1.14 13.80 2.98
N ASP A 46 -1.41 12.76 3.76
CA ASP A 46 -0.61 12.39 4.94
C ASP A 46 0.65 11.59 4.57
N SER A 47 0.84 11.26 3.30
CA SER A 47 2.00 10.53 2.83
C SER A 47 3.22 11.42 2.69
N LYS A 48 4.34 10.93 3.22
CA LYS A 48 5.67 11.51 2.99
C LYS A 48 6.33 10.95 1.74
N ARG A 49 6.20 9.65 1.52
CA ARG A 49 6.76 8.93 0.36
C ARG A 49 6.13 7.54 0.21
N ASN A 50 6.32 6.96 -0.97
CA ASN A 50 6.07 5.54 -1.20
C ASN A 50 7.29 4.72 -0.75
N ILE A 51 7.07 3.66 0.02
CA ILE A 51 8.07 2.63 0.35
C ILE A 51 8.18 1.63 -0.80
N PHE A 52 7.04 1.23 -1.36
CA PHE A 52 6.95 0.54 -2.65
C PHE A 52 5.64 0.91 -3.35
N ALA A 53 5.59 0.73 -4.66
CA ALA A 53 4.41 0.97 -5.48
C ALA A 53 4.17 -0.16 -6.48
N CYS A 54 2.92 -0.28 -6.94
CA CYS A 54 2.51 -1.18 -8.02
C CYS A 54 2.93 -2.65 -7.81
N LYS A 55 2.67 -3.19 -6.62
CA LYS A 55 2.93 -4.60 -6.29
C LYS A 55 1.67 -5.43 -6.36
N ASN A 56 1.79 -6.69 -6.77
CA ASN A 56 0.69 -7.65 -6.61
C ASN A 56 0.59 -8.10 -5.14
N GLU A 57 -0.47 -8.84 -4.80
CA GLU A 57 -0.74 -9.26 -3.42
C GLU A 57 0.41 -10.08 -2.80
N ASN A 58 0.96 -11.03 -3.55
CA ASN A 58 2.05 -11.89 -3.06
C ASN A 58 3.34 -11.11 -2.83
N GLU A 59 3.69 -10.20 -3.73
CA GLU A 59 4.82 -9.29 -3.55
C GLU A 59 4.61 -8.36 -2.35
N ALA A 60 3.40 -7.79 -2.21
CA ALA A 60 3.06 -6.92 -1.09
C ALA A 60 3.17 -7.64 0.25
N ARG A 61 2.71 -8.89 0.34
CA ARG A 61 2.85 -9.74 1.55
C ARG A 61 4.31 -9.97 1.92
N LYS A 62 5.14 -10.33 0.93
CA LYS A 62 6.59 -10.55 1.14
C LYS A 62 7.27 -9.28 1.65
N LEU A 63 7.07 -8.15 0.96
CA LEU A 63 7.67 -6.87 1.34
C LEU A 63 7.18 -6.39 2.70
N CYS A 64 5.89 -6.53 3.00
CA CYS A 64 5.37 -6.16 4.32
C CYS A 64 5.98 -7.00 5.44
N ALA A 65 6.25 -8.29 5.21
CA ALA A 65 6.95 -9.13 6.17
C ALA A 65 8.39 -8.67 6.42
N GLU A 66 9.09 -8.17 5.39
CA GLU A 66 10.44 -7.61 5.50
C GLU A 66 10.47 -6.30 6.31
N TYR A 67 9.49 -5.40 6.11
CA TYR A 67 9.39 -4.14 6.85
C TYR A 67 8.90 -4.33 8.30
N GLY A 68 8.21 -5.42 8.58
CA GLY A 68 7.82 -5.85 9.92
C GLY A 68 6.97 -4.82 10.67
N ARG A 69 7.37 -4.49 11.91
CA ARG A 69 6.59 -3.68 12.87
C ARG A 69 6.33 -2.23 12.43
N LYS A 70 6.95 -1.76 11.36
CA LYS A 70 6.66 -0.44 10.79
C LYS A 70 5.35 -0.42 10.00
N VAL A 71 4.87 -1.58 9.56
CA VAL A 71 3.61 -1.67 8.81
C VAL A 71 2.43 -1.71 9.76
N CYS A 72 1.43 -0.88 9.47
CA CYS A 72 0.18 -0.80 10.22
C CYS A 72 -0.48 -2.18 10.34
N ALA A 73 -0.74 -2.60 11.58
CA ALA A 73 -1.31 -3.92 11.88
C ALA A 73 -2.70 -4.11 11.23
N ASN A 74 -3.50 -3.04 11.16
CA ASN A 74 -4.80 -3.08 10.49
C ASN A 74 -4.64 -3.31 8.98
N CYS A 75 -3.69 -2.65 8.33
CA CYS A 75 -3.40 -2.85 6.91
C CYS A 75 -2.95 -4.30 6.62
N ILE A 76 -2.11 -4.87 7.49
CA ILE A 76 -1.71 -6.28 7.40
C ILE A 76 -2.92 -7.20 7.50
N ARG A 77 -3.80 -6.98 8.48
CA ARG A 77 -5.00 -7.79 8.67
C ARG A 77 -5.88 -7.78 7.41
N GLU A 78 -6.12 -6.61 6.82
CA GLU A 78 -6.91 -6.53 5.58
C GLU A 78 -6.22 -7.22 4.39
N LEU A 79 -4.88 -7.09 4.27
CA LEU A 79 -4.11 -7.78 3.23
C LEU A 79 -4.23 -9.32 3.30
N TYR A 80 -4.28 -9.89 4.51
CA TYR A 80 -4.42 -11.34 4.72
C TYR A 80 -5.88 -11.84 4.75
N LYS A 81 -6.87 -10.95 4.82
CA LYS A 81 -8.29 -11.31 4.64
C LYS A 81 -8.66 -11.61 3.19
N THR A 82 -7.80 -11.23 2.24
CA THR A 82 -8.04 -11.50 0.82
C THR A 82 -7.71 -12.98 0.57
N ILE A 83 -8.76 -13.82 0.51
CA ILE A 83 -8.74 -15.27 0.23
C ILE A 83 -8.81 -15.49 -1.28
#